data_AF-A0A2V6M752-F1
#
_entry.id   AF-A0A2V6M752-F1
#
_cell.length_a   1.000
_cell.length_b   1.000
_cell.length_c   1.000
_cell.angle_alpha   90.00
_cell.angle_beta   90.00
_cell.angle_gamma   90.00
#
_symmetry.space_group_name_H-M   'P 1'
#
loop_
_entity.id
_entity.type
_entity.pdbx_description
1 polymer ?
#
loop_
_entity_poly.entity_id
_entity_poly.type
_entity_poly.pdbx_seq_one_letter_code
_entity_poly.pdbx_strand_id
1 'polypeptide(L)' 'MIFKPDLILLDMAMPETDGGEVAARIQSDPTLHRTPIVFLTALVTKAETRSGLRIQGHPFLAKPISFSDLIKGIEENFRF' A
#
# COMPACT_ATOMS: atom_id res chain seq x y z
N MET A 1 -7.62 14.97 18.59
CA MET A 1 -8.18 13.94 17.67
C MET A 1 -7.07 12.93 17.42
N ILE A 2 -7.37 11.63 17.51
CA ILE A 2 -6.42 10.57 17.18
C ILE A 2 -6.43 10.40 15.66
N PHE A 3 -5.27 10.48 15.01
CA PHE A 3 -5.15 10.24 13.58
C PHE A 3 -5.21 8.73 13.33
N LYS A 4 -6.26 8.26 12.63
CA LYS A 4 -6.49 6.85 12.36
C LYS A 4 -7.08 6.68 10.96
N PRO A 5 -6.24 6.57 9.92
CA PRO A 5 -6.70 6.34 8.56
C PRO A 5 -7.28 4.94 8.42
N ASP A 6 -8.28 4.82 7.55
CA ASP A 6 -8.91 3.54 7.20
C ASP A 6 -8.08 2.72 6.20
N LEU A 7 -7.20 3.39 5.45
CA LEU A 7 -6.29 2.80 4.47
C LEU A 7 -5.10 3.75 4.25
N ILE A 8 -3.92 3.18 4.02
CA ILE A 8 -2.71 3.92 3.63
C ILE A 8 -2.28 3.45 2.24
N LEU A 9 -2.18 4.39 1.31
CA LEU A 9 -1.50 4.20 0.04
C LEU A 9 -0.06 4.67 0.20
N LEU A 10 0.92 3.78 0.04
CA LEU A 10 2.31 4.06 0.33
C LEU A 10 3.18 3.84 -0.91
N ASP A 11 3.98 4.82 -1.28
CA ASP A 11 4.94 4.65 -2.37
C ASP A 11 6.10 3.76 -1.92
N MET A 12 6.49 2.79 -2.75
CA MET A 12 7.62 1.91 -2.47
C MET A 12 8.95 2.62 -2.76
N ALA A 13 9.01 3.38 -3.86
CA ALA A 13 10.23 4.05 -4.30
C ALA A 13 10.20 5.52 -3.89
N MET A 14 10.72 5.79 -2.69
CA MET A 14 10.79 7.13 -2.09
C MET A 14 12.25 7.58 -2.00
N PRO A 15 12.56 8.87 -2.30
CA PRO A 15 13.94 9.33 -2.43
C PRO A 15 14.72 9.38 -1.11
N GLU A 16 14.05 9.59 0.03
CA GLU A 16 14.72 9.78 1.34
C GLU A 16 14.56 8.59 2.30
N THR A 17 13.55 7.74 2.10
CA THR A 17 13.27 6.60 3.00
C THR A 17 12.57 5.52 2.20
N ASP A 18 12.98 4.26 2.36
CA ASP A 18 12.33 3.13 1.68
C ASP A 18 10.88 2.95 2.17
N GLY A 19 9.94 2.75 1.24
CA GLY A 19 8.53 2.58 1.59
C GLY A 19 8.27 1.38 2.50
N GLY A 20 9.09 0.33 2.40
CA GLY A 20 9.03 -0.84 3.28
C GLY A 20 9.41 -0.50 4.72
N GLU A 21 10.41 0.36 4.92
CA GLU A 21 10.77 0.82 6.26
C GLU A 21 9.66 1.68 6.87
N VAL A 22 9.02 2.54 6.08
CA VAL A 22 7.84 3.30 6.53
C VAL A 22 6.71 2.35 6.94
N ALA A 23 6.44 1.30 6.15
CA ALA A 23 5.44 0.29 6.48
C ALA A 23 5.77 -0.44 7.80
N ALA A 24 7.04 -0.80 8.03
CA ALA A 24 7.48 -1.44 9.27
C ALA A 24 7.28 -0.53 10.49
N ARG A 25 7.54 0.78 10.37
CA ARG A 25 7.29 1.76 11.43
C ARG A 25 5.78 1.90 11.71
N ILE A 26 4.94 1.95 10.68
CA ILE A 26 3.48 2.00 10.81
C ILE A 26 2.95 0.75 11.53
N GLN A 27 3.45 -0.43 11.18
CA GLN A 27 3.06 -1.69 11.83
C GLN A 27 3.51 -1.79 13.29
N SER A 28 4.60 -1.11 13.65
CA SER A 28 5.10 -1.06 15.03
C SER A 28 4.34 -0.04 15.88
N ASP A 29 3.56 0.86 15.26
CA ASP A 29 2.79 1.89 15.96
C ASP A 29 1.49 1.31 16.55
N PRO A 30 1.26 1.38 17.87
CA PRO A 30 0.07 0.81 18.51
C PRO A 30 -1.27 1.39 18.05
N THR A 31 -1.28 2.56 17.41
CA THR A 31 -2.48 3.23 16.92
C THR A 31 -2.75 2.93 15.44
N LEU A 32 -1.69 2.72 14.65
CA LEU A 32 -1.77 2.53 13.20
C LEU A 32 -1.55 1.09 12.74
N HIS A 33 -1.07 0.19 13.60
CA HIS A 33 -0.68 -1.17 13.19
C HIS A 33 -1.79 -2.01 12.54
N ARG A 34 -3.06 -1.62 12.73
CA ARG A 34 -4.23 -2.27 12.11
C ARG A 34 -4.68 -1.62 10.82
N THR A 35 -4.15 -0.45 10.47
CA THR A 35 -4.51 0.23 9.24
C THR A 35 -3.91 -0.54 8.05
N PRO A 36 -4.74 -0.95 7.07
CA PRO A 36 -4.23 -1.63 5.89
C PRO A 36 -3.32 -0.72 5.06
N ILE A 37 -2.24 -1.30 4.53
CA ILE A 37 -1.28 -0.62 3.66
C ILE A 37 -1.35 -1.27 2.27
N VAL A 38 -1.46 -0.44 1.23
CA VAL A 38 -1.34 -0.83 -0.18
C VAL A 38 -0.16 -0.07 -0.79
N PHE A 39 0.83 -0.80 -1.31
CA PHE A 39 1.97 -0.18 -1.96
C PHE A 39 1.63 0.33 -3.36
N LEU A 40 2.22 1.45 -3.76
CA LEU A 40 2.28 1.93 -5.13
C LEU A 40 3.72 1.78 -5.60
N THR A 41 3.96 1.08 -6.72
CA THR A 41 5.34 0.78 -7.13
C THR A 41 5.50 0.78 -8.65
N ALA A 42 6.66 1.23 -9.13
CA ALA A 42 7.06 1.09 -10.54
C ALA A 42 7.92 -0.17 -10.78
N LEU A 43 8.22 -0.94 -9.73
CA LEU A 43 9.16 -2.07 -9.76
C LEU A 43 8.56 -3.36 -10.32
N VAL A 44 7.26 -3.37 -10.61
CA VAL A 44 6.48 -4.55 -11.00
C VAL A 44 5.50 -4.21 -12.11
N THR A 45 5.14 -5.19 -12.92
CA THR A 45 4.19 -5.08 -14.02
C THR A 45 2.74 -5.24 -13.55
N LYS A 46 1.79 -4.72 -14.33
CA LYS A 46 0.34 -4.92 -14.08
C LYS A 46 -0.10 -6.39 -14.11
N ALA A 47 0.67 -7.26 -14.76
CA ALA A 47 0.40 -8.70 -14.77
C ALA A 47 0.67 -9.32 -13.39
N GLU A 48 1.78 -8.93 -12.75
CA GLU A 48 2.15 -9.37 -11.41
C GLU A 48 1.14 -8.93 -10.35
N THR A 49 0.56 -7.72 -10.48
CA THR A 49 -0.52 -7.23 -9.62
C THR A 49 -1.74 -8.18 -9.59
N ARG A 50 -2.06 -8.83 -10.71
CA ARG A 50 -3.24 -9.71 -10.83
C ARG A 50 -3.01 -11.13 -10.33
N SER A 51 -1.76 -11.50 -10.03
CA SER A 51 -1.38 -12.84 -9.61
C SER A 51 -1.49 -13.08 -8.09
N GLY A 52 -1.87 -12.05 -7.31
CA GLY A 52 -1.92 -12.12 -5.85
C GLY A 52 -0.54 -12.03 -5.18
N LEU A 53 0.50 -11.65 -5.93
CA LEU A 53 1.82 -11.33 -5.38
C LEU A 53 1.70 -10.22 -4.31
N ARG A 54 2.62 -10.27 -3.34
CA ARG A 54 2.67 -9.31 -2.23
C ARG A 54 4.10 -8.80 -2.07
N ILE A 55 4.25 -7.50 -1.83
CA ILE A 55 5.55 -6.89 -1.49
C ILE A 55 5.60 -6.79 0.03
N GLN A 56 6.56 -7.46 0.66
CA GLN A 56 6.70 -7.51 2.12
C GLN A 56 5.40 -7.90 2.84
N GLY A 57 4.59 -8.78 2.22
CA GLY A 57 3.30 -9.19 2.79
C GLY A 57 2.15 -8.20 2.58
N HIS A 58 2.31 -7.15 1.77
CA HIS A 58 1.27 -6.17 1.43
C HIS A 58 0.78 -6.28 -0.02
N PRO A 59 -0.50 -5.96 -0.28
CA PRO A 59 -0.98 -5.73 -1.63
C PRO A 59 -0.24 -4.54 -2.26
N PHE A 60 -0.17 -4.50 -3.59
CA PHE A 60 0.45 -3.39 -4.30
C PHE A 60 -0.28 -3.10 -5.61
N LEU A 61 -0.10 -1.89 -6.14
CA LEU A 61 -0.57 -1.45 -7.44
C LEU A 61 0.62 -0.95 -8.27
N ALA A 62 0.68 -1.37 -9.53
CA ALA A 62 1.78 -1.04 -10.45
C ALA A 62 1.58 0.31 -11.14
N LYS A 63 2.54 1.23 -10.98
CA LYS A 63 2.62 2.49 -11.72
C LYS A 63 3.05 2.23 -13.18
N PRO A 64 2.49 2.95 -14.18
CA PRO A 64 1.42 3.95 -14.06
C PRO A 64 0.05 3.31 -13.79
N ILE A 65 -0.67 3.87 -12.82
CA ILE A 65 -1.98 3.40 -12.36
C ILE A 65 -3.08 4.22 -13.04
N SER A 66 -4.12 3.55 -13.54
CA SER A 66 -5.33 4.24 -13.99
C SER A 66 -6.21 4.59 -12.79
N PHE A 67 -7.04 5.64 -12.89
CA PHE A 67 -7.94 6.03 -11.81
C PHE A 67 -8.89 4.88 -11.43
N SER A 68 -9.38 4.14 -12.42
CA SER A 68 -10.24 2.96 -12.23
C SER A 68 -9.53 1.85 -11.44
N ASP A 69 -8.27 1.54 -11.78
CA ASP A 69 -7.48 0.53 -11.07
C ASP A 69 -7.17 0.98 -9.63
N LEU A 70 -6.95 2.29 -9.42
CA LEU A 70 -6.72 2.85 -8.09
C LEU A 70 -7.95 2.71 -7.20
N ILE A 71 -9.12 3.13 -7.68
CA ILE A 71 -10.38 3.03 -6.93
C ILE A 71 -10.68 1.57 -6.60
N LYS A 72 -10.57 0.68 -7.58
CA LYS A 72 -10.76 -0.76 -7.35
C LYS A 72 -9.81 -1.30 -6.28
N GLY A 73 -8.53 -0.95 -6.34
CA GLY A 73 -7.54 -1.37 -5.35
C GLY A 73 -7.82 -0.83 -3.95
N ILE A 74 -8.36 0.38 -3.83
CA ILE A 74 -8.84 0.93 -2.56
C ILE A 74 -10.01 0.10 -2.04
N GLU A 75 -11.05 -0.10 -2.85
CA GLU A 75 -12.27 -0.84 -2.47
C GLU A 75 -11.97 -2.28 -2.03
N GLU A 76 -11.07 -2.98 -2.72
CA GLU A 76 -10.67 -4.36 -2.40
C GLU A 76 -9.91 -4.50 -1.08
N ASN A 77 -9.26 -3.43 -0.61
CA ASN A 77 -8.40 -3.44 0.58
C ASN A 77 -8.95 -2.59 1.73
N PHE A 78 -10.04 -1.87 1.51
CA PHE A 78 -10.77 -1.15 2.54
C PHE A 78 -11.43 -2.15 3.48
N ARG A 79 -11.28 -1.94 4.80
CA ARG A 79 -11.94 -2.75 5.82
C ARG A 79 -12.93 -1.87 6.57
N PHE A 80 -14.22 -2.20 6.48
CA PHE A 80 -15.25 -1.68 7.37
C PHE A 80 -15.16 -2.35 8.75
#